data_AF-A0A2P5NTG4-F1
#
_entry.id   AF-A0A2P5NTG4-F1
#
_cell.length_a   1.000
_cell.length_b   1.000
_cell.length_c   1.000
_cell.angle_alpha   90.00
_cell.angle_beta   90.00
_cell.angle_gamma   90.00
#
_symmetry.space_group_name_H-M   'P 1'
#
loop_
_entity.id
_entity.type
_entity.pdbx_description
1 polymer ?
#
loop_
_entity_poly.entity_id
_entity_poly.type
_entity_poly.pdbx_seq_one_letter_code
_entity_poly.pdbx_strand_id
1 'polypeptide(L)' 'MSEPETDPMIRFNNILKVVAVIAFVLMSYNLWSFFNSSRYQALCNASYWEMNRSQLDSCLDQKRSLEGK' A
#
# COMPACT_ATOMS: atom_id res chain seq x y z
N MET A 1 4.80 16.46 46.00
CA MET A 1 4.73 16.61 44.53
C MET A 1 4.05 15.37 44.01
N SER A 2 2.73 15.39 43.89
CA SER A 2 1.92 14.24 43.49
C SER A 2 2.02 14.07 41.98
N GLU A 3 2.51 12.92 41.54
CA GLU A 3 2.61 12.53 40.13
C GLU A 3 1.25 12.69 39.43
N PRO A 4 1.23 13.07 38.14
CA PRO A 4 -0.01 13.10 37.39
C PRO A 4 -0.45 11.66 37.12
N GLU A 5 -1.42 11.15 37.89
CA GLU A 5 -2.16 9.94 37.54
C GLU A 5 -2.71 10.12 36.13
N THR A 6 -2.05 9.49 35.16
CA THR A 6 -2.49 9.56 33.78
C THR A 6 -3.75 8.70 33.69
N ASP A 7 -4.90 9.35 33.63
CA ASP A 7 -6.23 8.73 33.62
C ASP A 7 -6.26 7.48 32.73
N PRO A 8 -6.70 6.31 33.24
CA PRO A 8 -6.69 5.06 32.47
C PRO A 8 -7.46 5.18 31.15
N MET A 9 -8.48 6.04 31.11
CA MET A 9 -9.24 6.37 29.90
C MET A 9 -8.41 7.11 28.85
N ILE A 10 -7.53 8.03 29.25
CA ILE A 10 -6.64 8.74 28.31
C ILE A 10 -5.63 7.77 27.70
N ARG A 11 -5.07 6.86 28.51
CA ARG A 11 -4.15 5.82 28.02
C ARG A 11 -4.83 4.90 27.00
N PHE A 12 -6.05 4.44 27.29
CA PHE A 12 -6.80 3.57 26.39
C PHE A 12 -7.12 4.27 25.05
N ASN A 13 -7.58 5.52 25.09
CA ASN A 13 -7.86 6.30 23.89
C ASN A 13 -6.61 6.49 23.01
N ASN A 14 -5.45 6.73 23.63
CA ASN A 14 -4.19 6.86 22.91
C ASN A 14 -3.79 5.54 22.23
N ILE A 15 -3.95 4.40 22.90
CA ILE A 15 -3.69 3.08 22.31
C ILE A 15 -4.61 2.84 21.11
N LEU A 16 -5.92 3.10 21.25
CA LEU A 16 -6.88 2.97 20.17
C LEU A 16 -6.53 3.82 18.95
N LYS A 17 -6.11 5.07 19.16
CA LYS A 17 -5.65 5.94 18.07
C LYS A 17 -4.45 5.35 17.34
N VAL A 18 -3.45 4.83 18.06
CA VAL A 18 -2.28 4.19 17.45
C VAL A 18 -2.69 2.97 16.64
N VAL A 19 -3.55 2.10 17.19
CA VAL A 19 -4.07 0.93 16.48
C VAL A 19 -4.84 1.33 15.23
N ALA A 20 -5.67 2.37 15.31
CA ALA A 20 -6.43 2.88 14.16
C ALA A 20 -5.50 3.40 13.05
N VAL A 21 -4.44 4.13 13.41
CA VAL A 21 -3.43 4.60 12.45
C VAL A 21 -2.72 3.43 11.78
N ILE A 22 -2.29 2.42 12.55
CA ILE A 22 -1.63 1.22 12.01
C ILE A 22 -2.58 0.48 11.05
N ALA A 23 -3.83 0.27 11.45
CA ALA A 23 -4.84 -0.38 10.62
C ALA A 23 -5.08 0.38 9.32
N PHE A 24 -5.16 1.72 9.38
CA PHE A 24 -5.33 2.56 8.21
C PHE A 24 -4.15 2.47 7.23
N VAL A 25 -2.92 2.47 7.74
CA VAL A 25 -1.71 2.32 6.93
C VAL A 25 -1.70 0.94 6.24
N LEU A 26 -1.97 -0.12 6.99
CA LEU A 26 -2.02 -1.48 6.44
C LEU A 26 -3.12 -1.62 5.38
N MET A 27 -4.31 -1.08 5.63
CA MET A 27 -5.41 -1.13 4.67
C MET A 27 -5.08 -0.36 3.40
N SER A 28 -4.52 0.83 3.54
CA SER A 28 -4.07 1.66 2.41
C SER A 28 -2.98 0.98 1.60
N TYR A 29 -2.02 0.32 2.26
CA TYR A 29 -0.98 -0.46 1.58
C TYR A 29 -1.55 -1.67 0.83
N ASN A 30 -2.51 -2.39 1.42
CA ASN A 30 -3.17 -3.51 0.75
C ASN A 30 -3.98 -3.06 -0.47
N LEU A 31 -4.74 -1.97 -0.36
CA LEU A 31 -5.47 -1.36 -1.48
C LEU A 31 -4.50 -0.94 -2.59
N TRP A 32 -3.44 -0.21 -2.24
CA TRP A 32 -2.43 0.22 -3.21
C TRP A 32 -1.76 -0.97 -3.91
N SER A 33 -1.38 -2.00 -3.16
CA SER A 33 -0.79 -3.23 -3.70
C SER A 33 -1.74 -3.95 -4.65
N PHE A 34 -3.02 -4.06 -4.29
CA PHE A 34 -4.05 -4.66 -5.13
C PHE A 34 -4.26 -3.89 -6.43
N PHE A 35 -4.39 -2.56 -6.38
CA PHE A 35 -4.58 -1.74 -7.58
C PHE A 35 -3.35 -1.72 -8.48
N ASN A 36 -2.15 -1.63 -7.92
CA ASN A 36 -0.94 -1.73 -8.73
C ASN A 36 -0.86 -3.11 -9.38
N SER A 37 -0.98 -4.19 -8.59
CA SER A 37 -0.94 -5.55 -9.14
C SER A 37 -2.00 -5.76 -10.22
N SER A 38 -3.24 -5.30 -10.03
CA SER A 38 -4.30 -5.38 -11.04
C SER A 38 -3.95 -4.63 -12.33
N ARG A 39 -3.37 -3.43 -12.22
CA ARG A 39 -2.90 -2.67 -13.39
C ARG A 39 -1.79 -3.40 -14.14
N TYR A 40 -0.82 -3.96 -13.44
CA TYR A 40 0.26 -4.74 -14.05
C TYR A 40 -0.23 -6.08 -14.60
N GLN A 41 -1.23 -6.69 -13.98
CA GLN A 41 -1.87 -7.90 -14.50
C GLN A 41 -2.72 -7.60 -15.74
N ALA A 42 -3.44 -6.48 -15.79
CA ALA A 42 -4.18 -6.08 -16.98
C ALA A 42 -3.27 -5.70 -18.16
N LEU A 43 -2.11 -5.10 -17.88
CA LEU A 43 -1.16 -4.65 -18.90
C LEU A 43 -0.21 -5.76 -19.37
N CYS A 44 0.24 -6.62 -18.46
CA CYS A 44 1.34 -7.55 -18.68
C CYS A 44 1.05 -8.98 -18.21
N ASN A 45 -0.19 -9.27 -17.77
CA ASN A 45 -0.63 -10.55 -17.21
C ASN A 45 0.28 -11.11 -16.10
N ALA A 46 0.85 -10.21 -15.30
CA ALA A 46 1.82 -10.56 -14.27
C ALA A 46 1.63 -9.76 -12.97
N SER A 47 2.03 -10.39 -11.87
CA SER A 47 2.06 -9.79 -10.53
C SER A 47 3.20 -8.79 -10.41
N TYR A 48 2.90 -7.57 -9.94
CA TYR A 48 3.89 -6.52 -9.66
C TYR A 48 5.04 -6.98 -8.75
N TRP A 49 4.75 -7.90 -7.82
CA TRP A 49 5.72 -8.42 -6.86
C TRP A 49 6.57 -9.57 -7.39
N GLU A 50 6.13 -10.22 -8.48
CA GLU A 50 6.85 -11.35 -9.09
C GLU A 50 7.69 -10.92 -10.31
N MET A 51 7.42 -9.76 -10.91
CA MET A 51 8.18 -9.27 -12.05
C MET A 51 9.46 -8.55 -11.66
N ASN A 52 10.57 -8.97 -12.29
CA ASN A 52 11.83 -8.23 -12.27
C ASN A 52 11.65 -6.91 -13.04
N ARG A 53 12.26 -5.79 -12.59
CA ARG A 53 12.03 -4.45 -13.17
C ARG A 53 12.24 -4.39 -14.69
N SER A 54 13.15 -5.20 -15.22
CA SER A 54 13.42 -5.31 -16.66
C SER A 54 12.22 -5.85 -17.47
N GLN A 55 11.45 -6.78 -16.90
CA GLN A 55 10.25 -7.32 -17.54
C GLN A 55 9.12 -6.29 -17.53
N LEU A 56 9.02 -5.51 -16.46
CA LEU A 56 8.07 -4.40 -16.33
C LEU A 56 8.31 -3.33 -17.40
N ASP A 57 9.56 -2.91 -17.58
CA ASP A 57 9.95 -1.91 -18.59
C ASP A 57 9.69 -2.43 -20.00
N SER A 58 10.03 -3.69 -20.30
CA SER A 58 9.79 -4.26 -21.63
C SER A 58 8.31 -4.28 -22.02
N CYS A 59 7.42 -4.54 -21.06
CA CYS A 59 5.98 -4.56 -21.29
C CYS A 59 5.41 -3.13 -21.45
N LEU A 60 5.92 -2.16 -20.67
CA LEU A 60 5.55 -0.75 -20.82
C LEU A 60 6.00 -0.18 -22.18
N ASP A 61 7.17 -0.60 -22.67
CA ASP A 61 7.68 -0.19 -23.99
C ASP A 61 6.84 -0.78 -25.12
N GLN A 62 6.42 -2.05 -24.97
CA GLN A 62 5.52 -2.71 -25.94
C GLN A 62 4.15 -2.02 -25.99
N LYS A 63 3.61 -1.59 -24.85
CA LYS A 63 2.36 -0.84 -24.79
C LYS A 63 2.47 0.54 -25.46
N ARG A 64 3.57 1.26 -25.22
CA ARG A 64 3.85 2.53 -25.92
C ARG A 64 3.95 2.35 -27.43
N SER A 65 4.50 1.24 -27.90
CA SER A 65 4.58 0.93 -29.33
C SER A 65 3.22 0.64 -29.97
N LEU A 66 2.25 0.15 -29.18
CA LEU A 66 0.89 -0.14 -29.62
C LEU A 66 -0.06 1.06 -29.51
N GLU A 67 0.12 1.94 -28.52
CA GLU A 67 -0.64 3.20 -28.37
C GLU A 67 -0.09 4.33 -29.28
N GLY A 68 1.12 4.19 -29.81
CA GLY A 68 1.78 5.16 -30.71
C GLY A 68 1.52 4.96 -32.21
N LYS A 69 0.54 4.13 -32.58
CA LYS A 69 0.05 3.92 -33.95
C LYS A 69 -1.43 4.23 -34.03
#